data_AF-A0A7R9HE56-F1
#
_entry.id   AF-A0A7R9HE56-F1
#
_cell.length_a   1.000
_cell.length_b   1.000
_cell.length_c   1.000
_cell.angle_alpha   90.00
_cell.angle_beta   90.00
_cell.angle_gamma   90.00
#
_symmetry.space_group_name_H-M   'P 1'
#
loop_
_entity.id
_entity.type
_entity.pdbx_description
1 polymer ?
#
loop_
_entity_poly.entity_id
_entity_poly.type
_entity_poly.pdbx_seq_one_letter_code
_entity_poly.pdbx_strand_id
1 'polypeptide(L)'
;MNVILKDDSAAYKRWQKTPNPLNMKFYMLNLTNPEEVRQGGQPILKEVGPYVYDEYRERVNIEKHEDGTISFQKKTSLFFNQEKSGDARQDDVVTIINVVLLAGYLERRELTPPPLPVTHWLDQHWGLCLPPIRDGNRSYSLPLPERDLAISTFPCVWEWDYVHCARESRSPTPRAYERRHP
;
A
#
# COMPACT_ATOMS: atom_id res chain seq x y z
N MET A 1 2.07 6.44 -34.45
CA MET A 1 2.08 4.96 -34.60
C MET A 1 0.86 4.42 -33.87
N ASN A 2 -0.01 3.65 -34.53
CA ASN A 2 -1.12 2.94 -33.86
C ASN A 2 -0.67 1.49 -33.64
N VAL A 3 -0.64 1.03 -32.38
CA VAL A 3 -0.24 -0.34 -32.02
C VAL A 3 -1.51 -1.12 -31.71
N ILE A 4 -1.87 -2.04 -32.61
CA ILE A 4 -3.05 -2.88 -32.46
C ILE A 4 -2.61 -4.21 -31.85
N LEU A 5 -3.28 -4.61 -30.76
CA LEU A 5 -3.07 -5.91 -30.10
C LEU A 5 -3.72 -7.04 -30.95
N LYS A 6 -3.00 -7.46 -32.00
CA LYS A 6 -3.34 -8.67 -32.77
C LYS A 6 -2.74 -9.90 -32.11
N ASP A 7 -3.48 -11.01 -32.17
CA ASP A 7 -2.97 -12.33 -31.79
C ASP A 7 -1.66 -12.62 -32.53
N ASP A 8 -0.70 -13.17 -31.79
CA ASP A 8 0.68 -13.49 -32.22
C ASP A 8 1.61 -12.34 -32.61
N SER A 9 1.15 -11.09 -32.55
CA SER A 9 2.03 -9.94 -32.76
C SER A 9 3.11 -9.85 -31.67
N ALA A 10 4.29 -9.36 -32.03
CA ALA A 10 5.36 -9.10 -31.05
C ALA A 10 4.91 -8.10 -29.96
N ALA A 11 4.01 -7.17 -30.30
CA ALA A 11 3.38 -6.26 -29.36
C ALA A 11 2.50 -7.00 -28.34
N TYR A 12 1.70 -7.97 -28.78
CA TYR A 12 0.88 -8.80 -27.90
C TYR A 12 1.73 -9.63 -26.93
N LYS A 13 2.82 -10.25 -27.41
CA LYS A 13 3.73 -11.03 -26.54
C LYS A 13 4.37 -10.16 -25.45
N ARG A 14 4.81 -8.94 -25.79
CA ARG A 14 5.35 -7.96 -24.82
C ARG A 14 4.29 -7.44 -23.85
N TRP A 15 3.05 -7.29 -24.31
CA TRP A 15 1.93 -6.91 -23.45
C TRP A 15 1.55 -8.05 -22.49
N GLN A 16 1.59 -9.30 -22.95
CA GLN A 16 1.30 -10.48 -22.14
C GLN A 16 2.38 -10.71 -21.07
N LYS A 17 3.66 -10.63 -21.44
CA LYS A 17 4.80 -10.81 -20.53
C LYS A 17 5.86 -9.76 -20.80
N THR A 18 6.22 -9.01 -19.76
CA THR A 18 7.30 -8.03 -19.86
C THR A 18 8.63 -8.78 -20.04
N PRO A 19 9.42 -8.48 -21.09
CA PRO A 19 10.65 -9.24 -21.38
C PRO A 19 11.79 -8.98 -20.39
N ASN A 20 11.81 -7.80 -19.76
CA ASN A 20 12.81 -7.42 -18.77
C ASN A 20 12.12 -7.20 -17.43
N PRO A 21 12.68 -7.71 -16.31
CA PRO A 21 12.14 -7.43 -14.99
C PRO A 21 12.30 -5.94 -14.66
N LEU A 22 11.33 -5.41 -13.93
CA LEU A 22 11.40 -4.04 -13.41
C LEU A 22 12.07 -4.06 -12.03
N ASN A 23 13.02 -3.16 -11.78
CA ASN A 23 13.66 -3.05 -10.48
C ASN A 23 12.77 -2.22 -9.54
N MET A 24 12.13 -2.85 -8.57
CA MET A 24 11.45 -2.18 -7.47
C MET A 24 12.44 -1.91 -6.34
N LYS A 25 12.53 -0.66 -5.88
CA LYS A 25 13.42 -0.25 -4.77
C LYS A 25 12.58 0.18 -3.59
N PHE A 26 12.81 -0.44 -2.44
CA PHE A 26 12.20 -0.06 -1.17
C PHE A 26 13.23 0.62 -0.28
N TYR A 27 12.82 1.73 0.32
CA TYR A 27 13.56 2.44 1.35
C TYR A 27 12.70 2.43 2.60
N MET A 28 13.29 2.00 3.71
CA MET A 28 12.60 1.89 5.00
C MET A 28 13.14 2.96 5.94
N LEU A 29 12.27 3.53 6.76
CA LEU A 29 12.65 4.48 7.80
C LEU A 29 12.79 3.72 9.12
N ASN A 30 14.02 3.37 9.47
CA ASN A 30 14.34 2.71 10.72
C ASN A 30 14.34 3.69 11.89
N LEU A 31 13.60 3.37 12.95
CA LEU A 31 13.54 4.15 14.18
C LEU A 31 14.68 3.76 15.11
N THR A 32 15.62 4.67 15.38
CA THR A 32 16.81 4.36 16.18
C THR A 32 16.62 4.52 17.69
N ASN A 33 15.61 5.27 18.12
CA ASN A 33 15.32 5.56 19.54
C ASN A 33 13.90 5.12 19.96
N PRO A 34 13.52 3.85 19.79
CA PRO A 34 12.15 3.39 20.07
C PRO A 34 11.71 3.62 21.52
N GLU A 35 12.63 3.45 22.49
CA GLU A 35 12.32 3.65 23.91
C GLU A 35 12.01 5.10 24.28
N GLU A 36 12.74 6.06 23.70
CA GLU A 36 12.47 7.48 23.94
C GLU A 36 11.12 7.88 23.35
N VAL A 37 10.81 7.40 22.15
CA VAL A 37 9.51 7.63 21.50
C VAL A 37 8.37 7.06 22.34
N ARG A 38 8.57 5.88 22.94
CA ARG A 38 7.62 5.26 23.87
C ARG A 38 7.36 6.14 25.10
N GLN A 39 8.34 6.93 25.52
CA GLN A 39 8.20 7.87 26.63
C GLN A 39 7.61 9.22 26.21
N GLY A 40 7.39 9.45 24.91
CA GLY A 40 6.90 10.71 24.34
C GLY A 40 8.00 11.63 23.80
N GLY A 41 9.22 11.11 23.67
CA GLY A 41 10.34 11.78 23.00
C GLY A 41 10.16 11.88 21.48
N GLN A 42 11.01 12.68 20.84
CA GLN A 42 10.96 12.90 19.40
C GLN A 42 11.59 11.70 18.65
N PRO A 43 10.93 11.15 17.61
CA PRO A 43 11.48 10.04 16.84
C PRO A 43 12.68 10.46 15.99
N ILE A 44 13.74 9.66 16.04
CA ILE A 44 14.93 9.77 15.19
C ILE A 44 14.87 8.66 14.14
N LEU A 45 14.69 9.05 12.88
CA LEU A 45 14.54 8.14 11.75
C LEU A 45 15.82 8.12 10.92
N LYS A 46 16.25 6.92 10.53
CA LYS A 46 17.34 6.70 9.60
C LYS A 46 16.83 5.89 8.41
N GLU A 47 17.07 6.40 7.21
CA GLU A 47 16.76 5.66 5.98
C GLU A 47 17.68 4.45 5.83
N VAL A 48 17.10 3.29 5.53
CA VAL A 48 17.80 2.03 5.26
C VAL A 48 17.33 1.48 3.92
N GLY A 49 18.28 1.15 3.05
CA GLY A 49 18.02 0.65 1.70
C GLY A 49 19.14 1.04 0.73
N PRO A 50 18.98 0.72 -0.56
CA PRO A 50 17.76 0.18 -1.18
C PRO A 50 17.62 -1.34 -1.02
N TYR A 51 16.44 -1.82 -0.63
CA TYR A 51 16.05 -3.22 -0.83
C TYR A 51 15.48 -3.37 -2.24
N VAL A 52 16.19 -4.06 -3.12
CA VAL A 52 15.83 -4.17 -4.53
C VAL A 52 15.20 -5.53 -4.82
N TYR A 53 14.03 -5.48 -5.44
CA TYR A 53 13.31 -6.66 -5.93
C TYR A 53 13.15 -6.58 -7.45
N ASP A 54 13.39 -7.68 -8.13
CA ASP A 54 13.09 -7.85 -9.55
C ASP A 54 11.61 -8.25 -9.68
N GLU A 55 10.81 -7.36 -10.25
CA GLU A 55 9.39 -7.53 -10.48
C GLU A 55 9.14 -8.11 -11.88
N TYR A 56 8.52 -9.29 -11.91
CA TYR A 56 8.02 -9.93 -13.12
C TYR A 56 6.52 -9.74 -13.22
N ARG A 57 6.08 -9.18 -14.35
CA ARG A 57 4.66 -8.94 -14.64
C ARG A 57 4.20 -9.80 -15.79
N GLU A 58 3.14 -10.54 -15.56
CA GLU A 58 2.50 -11.41 -16.53
C GLU A 58 0.98 -11.19 -16.53
N ARG A 59 0.36 -11.28 -17.70
CA ARG A 59 -1.08 -11.31 -17.87
C ARG A 59 -1.50 -12.74 -18.18
N VAL A 60 -2.26 -13.36 -17.28
CA VAL A 60 -2.76 -14.73 -17.36
C VAL A 60 -4.28 -14.72 -17.51
N ASN A 61 -4.88 -15.86 -17.88
CA ASN A 61 -6.33 -16.02 -18.04
C ASN A 61 -6.95 -14.92 -18.93
N ILE A 62 -6.38 -14.77 -20.13
CA ILE A 62 -6.77 -13.70 -21.06
C ILE A 62 -8.00 -14.14 -21.83
N GLU A 63 -9.09 -13.39 -21.69
CA GLU A 63 -10.36 -13.59 -22.39
C GLU A 63 -10.65 -12.39 -23.29
N LYS A 64 -11.10 -12.66 -24.52
CA LYS A 64 -11.46 -11.63 -25.50
C LYS A 64 -12.96 -11.59 -25.67
N HIS A 65 -13.50 -10.39 -25.66
CA HIS A 65 -14.93 -10.14 -25.81
C HIS A 65 -15.24 -9.59 -27.20
N GLU A 66 -16.44 -9.85 -27.70
CA GLU A 66 -16.90 -9.40 -29.02
C GLU A 66 -17.02 -7.87 -29.11
N ASP A 67 -17.22 -7.19 -27.97
CA ASP A 67 -17.20 -5.73 -27.83
C ASP A 67 -15.80 -5.11 -28.03
N GLY A 68 -14.79 -5.93 -28.30
CA GLY A 68 -13.41 -5.53 -28.49
C GLY A 68 -12.64 -5.29 -27.19
N THR A 69 -13.21 -5.64 -26.03
CA THR A 69 -12.53 -5.59 -24.73
C THR A 69 -11.76 -6.87 -24.44
N ILE A 70 -10.73 -6.77 -23.59
CA ILE A 70 -9.92 -7.90 -23.15
C ILE A 70 -9.92 -7.95 -21.63
N SER A 71 -10.33 -9.09 -21.06
CA SER A 71 -10.23 -9.37 -19.63
C SER A 71 -8.98 -10.21 -19.37
N PHE A 72 -8.29 -9.95 -18.27
CA PHE A 72 -7.10 -10.71 -17.89
C PHE A 72 -6.84 -10.61 -16.38
N GLN A 73 -5.98 -11.49 -15.89
CA GLN A 73 -5.46 -11.43 -14.54
C GLN A 73 -3.99 -11.01 -14.59
N LYS A 74 -3.63 -9.98 -13.82
CA LYS A 74 -2.23 -9.55 -13.64
C LYS A 74 -1.61 -10.41 -12.55
N LYS A 75 -0.61 -11.20 -12.92
CA LYS A 75 0.27 -11.88 -11.99
C LYS A 75 1.55 -11.05 -11.84
N THR A 76 1.86 -10.67 -10.60
CA THR A 76 3.11 -10.02 -10.25
C THR A 76 3.89 -10.94 -9.31
N SER A 77 5.14 -11.24 -9.68
CA SER A 77 6.08 -12.01 -8.87
C SER A 77 7.29 -11.14 -8.54
N LEU A 78 7.69 -11.11 -7.28
CA LEU A 78 8.80 -10.31 -6.77
C LEU A 78 9.92 -11.22 -6.27
N PHE A 79 11.13 -11.05 -6.78
CA PHE A 79 12.30 -11.79 -6.32
C PHE A 79 13.35 -10.83 -5.78
N PHE A 80 13.86 -11.12 -4.58
CA PHE A 80 14.89 -10.27 -3.97
C PHE A 80 16.20 -10.34 -4.76
N ASN A 81 16.78 -9.19 -5.08
CA ASN A 81 18.03 -9.08 -5.80
C ASN A 81 19.13 -8.55 -4.88
N GLN A 82 19.94 -9.46 -4.33
CA GLN A 82 21.03 -9.11 -3.41
C GLN A 82 22.09 -8.22 -4.08
N GLU A 83 22.44 -8.47 -5.34
CA GLU A 83 23.49 -7.72 -6.05
C GLU A 83 23.13 -6.23 -6.19
N LYS A 84 21.86 -5.93 -6.50
CA LYS A 84 21.36 -4.56 -6.62
C LYS A 84 21.06 -3.90 -5.26
N SER A 85 20.88 -4.71 -4.21
CA SER A 85 20.59 -4.23 -2.85
C SER A 85 21.85 -3.84 -2.06
N GLY A 86 23.03 -4.21 -2.55
CA GLY A 86 24.30 -3.89 -1.89
C GLY A 86 24.41 -4.58 -0.53
N ASP A 87 24.60 -3.81 0.52
CA ASP A 87 24.76 -4.31 1.89
C ASP A 87 23.44 -4.70 2.56
N ALA A 88 22.30 -4.25 2.01
CA ALA A 88 20.98 -4.53 2.58
C ALA A 88 20.60 -6.00 2.35
N ARG A 89 20.07 -6.66 3.38
CA ARG A 89 19.71 -8.09 3.35
C ARG A 89 18.25 -8.33 3.66
N GLN A 90 17.70 -9.40 3.11
CA GLN A 90 16.30 -9.76 3.32
C GLN A 90 15.98 -10.13 4.79
N ASP A 91 16.98 -10.50 5.58
CA ASP A 91 16.85 -10.80 7.01
C ASP A 91 17.16 -9.60 7.91
N ASP A 92 17.39 -8.41 7.34
CA ASP A 92 17.58 -7.19 8.13
C ASP A 92 16.38 -6.95 9.06
N VAL A 93 16.70 -6.47 10.26
CA VAL A 93 15.72 -6.16 11.29
C VAL A 93 15.55 -4.65 11.33
N VAL A 94 14.36 -4.18 10.98
CA VAL A 94 14.01 -2.76 11.04
C VAL A 94 12.90 -2.53 12.06
N THR A 95 13.06 -1.45 12.83
CA THR A 95 12.06 -1.00 13.79
C THR A 95 11.25 0.11 13.14
N ILE A 96 9.96 -0.15 12.91
CA ILE A 96 9.05 0.78 12.26
C ILE A 96 7.83 1.06 13.14
N ILE A 97 7.12 2.13 12.81
CA ILE A 97 5.81 2.42 13.41
C ILE A 97 4.82 1.36 12.94
N ASN A 98 4.04 0.81 13.87
CA ASN A 98 2.96 -0.12 13.57
C ASN A 98 1.81 0.62 12.88
N VAL A 99 1.83 0.61 11.55
CA VAL A 99 0.88 1.33 10.70
C VAL A 99 -0.55 0.82 10.89
N VAL A 100 -0.75 -0.49 11.13
CA VAL A 100 -2.08 -1.08 11.31
C VAL A 100 -2.72 -0.56 12.59
N LEU A 101 -1.98 -0.56 13.69
CA LEU A 101 -2.47 0.00 14.95
C LEU A 101 -2.73 1.50 14.84
N LEU A 102 -1.81 2.23 14.19
CA LEU A 102 -1.97 3.67 13.98
C LEU A 102 -3.23 3.98 13.16
N ALA A 103 -3.48 3.25 12.08
CA ALA A 103 -4.67 3.43 11.26
C ALA A 103 -5.96 3.20 12.07
N GLY A 104 -6.04 2.10 12.82
CA GLY A 104 -7.21 1.81 13.66
C GLY A 104 -7.41 2.85 14.78
N TYR A 105 -6.32 3.39 15.33
CA TYR A 105 -6.39 4.50 16.30
C TYR A 105 -6.90 5.79 15.65
N LEU A 106 -6.41 6.15 14.46
CA LEU A 106 -6.85 7.35 13.74
C LEU A 106 -8.32 7.27 13.34
N GLU A 107 -8.78 6.12 12.84
CA GLU A 107 -10.18 5.89 12.48
C GLU A 107 -11.12 6.08 13.70
N ARG A 108 -10.71 5.61 14.88
CA ARG A 108 -11.47 5.84 16.13
C ARG A 108 -11.58 7.33 16.49
N ARG A 109 -10.59 8.16 16.14
CA ARG A 109 -10.64 9.61 16.43
C ARG A 109 -11.55 10.37 15.47
N GLU A 110 -11.74 9.87 14.25
CA GLU A 110 -12.63 10.48 13.26
C GLU A 110 -14.11 10.16 13.50
N LEU A 111 -14.40 9.13 14.31
CA LEU A 111 -15.70 9.01 14.98
C LEU A 111 -15.83 10.17 15.97
N THR A 112 -16.37 11.29 15.48
CA THR A 112 -17.02 12.30 16.30
C THR A 112 -17.85 11.60 17.39
N PRO A 113 -17.86 12.12 18.63
CA PRO A 113 -18.67 11.50 19.68
C PRO A 113 -20.10 11.35 19.14
N PRO A 114 -20.75 10.20 19.34
CA PRO A 114 -22.11 10.01 18.88
C PRO A 114 -22.94 11.20 19.38
N PRO A 115 -23.88 11.73 18.57
CA PRO A 115 -24.64 12.90 18.95
C PRO A 115 -25.15 12.72 20.38
N LEU A 116 -25.02 13.79 21.17
CA LEU A 116 -25.24 13.86 22.61
C LEU A 116 -26.47 13.09 23.16
N PRO A 117 -27.58 12.88 22.41
CA PRO A 117 -28.68 12.06 22.89
C PRO A 117 -28.30 10.62 23.27
N VAL A 118 -27.33 10.00 22.58
CA VAL A 118 -26.98 8.58 22.80
C VAL A 118 -26.03 8.41 23.98
N THR A 119 -25.12 9.36 24.20
CA THR A 119 -24.21 9.35 25.35
C THR A 119 -24.96 9.55 26.66
N HIS A 120 -26.05 10.34 26.66
CA HIS A 120 -26.88 10.52 27.85
C HIS A 120 -27.68 9.26 28.22
N TRP A 121 -28.09 8.47 27.21
CA TRP A 121 -28.88 7.25 27.43
C TRP A 121 -28.04 6.08 28.00
N LEU A 122 -26.80 5.93 27.53
CA LEU A 122 -25.88 4.87 27.96
C LEU A 122 -25.28 5.12 29.37
N ASP A 123 -25.13 6.39 29.76
CA ASP A 123 -24.68 6.78 31.11
C ASP A 123 -25.75 6.45 32.17
N GLN A 124 -27.03 6.60 31.84
CA GLN A 124 -28.15 6.26 32.73
C GLN A 124 -28.39 4.76 32.91
N HIS A 125 -28.07 3.93 31.90
CA HIS A 125 -28.51 2.53 31.89
C HIS A 125 -27.40 1.49 32.10
N TRP A 126 -26.12 1.83 31.89
CA TRP A 126 -25.06 0.82 31.93
C TRP A 126 -23.82 1.20 32.76
N GLY A 127 -23.78 2.37 33.40
CA GLY A 127 -22.72 2.72 34.36
C GLY A 127 -21.28 2.65 33.80
N LEU A 128 -21.11 2.72 32.48
CA LEU A 128 -19.79 2.87 31.87
C LEU A 128 -19.41 4.35 31.91
N CYS A 129 -18.73 4.74 32.99
CA CYS A 129 -18.05 6.03 33.05
C CYS A 129 -16.89 6.02 32.03
N LEU A 130 -17.18 6.37 30.77
CA LEU A 130 -16.13 6.85 29.88
C LEU A 130 -15.65 8.17 30.46
N PRO A 131 -14.34 8.32 30.79
CA PRO A 131 -13.87 9.57 31.39
C PRO A 131 -14.14 10.73 30.43
N PRO A 132 -14.58 11.89 30.94
CA PRO A 132 -14.87 13.03 30.10
C PRO A 132 -13.59 13.51 29.42
N ILE A 133 -13.64 13.63 28.08
CA ILE A 133 -12.63 14.38 27.32
C ILE A 133 -12.86 15.85 27.64
N ARG A 134 -12.14 16.35 28.64
CA ARG A 134 -12.17 17.77 29.02
C ARG A 134 -10.98 18.48 28.40
N ASP A 135 -11.32 19.57 27.71
CA ASP A 135 -10.48 20.40 26.85
C ASP A 135 -9.11 20.81 27.40
N GLY A 136 -8.21 21.05 26.45
CA GLY A 136 -7.16 22.06 26.57
C GLY A 136 -5.83 21.56 27.13
N ASN A 137 -4.86 21.42 26.22
CA ASN A 137 -3.43 21.47 26.54
C ASN A 137 -2.75 20.20 27.11
N ARG A 138 -3.06 19.01 26.59
CA ARG A 138 -2.18 17.85 26.74
C ARG A 138 -1.76 17.30 25.38
N SER A 139 -0.45 17.35 25.14
CA SER A 139 0.24 16.52 24.16
C SER A 139 -0.30 15.09 24.26
N TYR A 140 -0.93 14.64 23.18
CA TYR A 140 -1.51 13.30 23.09
C TYR A 140 -0.37 12.30 23.09
N SER A 141 0.01 11.86 24.28
CA SER A 141 0.87 10.72 24.45
C SER A 141 -0.08 9.54 24.71
N LEU A 142 -0.05 8.54 23.82
CA LEU A 142 -0.92 7.36 23.86
C LEU A 142 -0.94 6.75 25.28
N PRO A 143 -1.99 6.06 25.74
CA PRO A 143 -1.92 5.32 27.00
C PRO A 143 -0.79 4.27 26.93
N LEU A 144 -0.04 4.10 28.03
CA LEU A 144 1.15 3.23 28.11
C LEU A 144 1.00 1.83 27.46
N PRO A 145 -0.13 1.09 27.58
CA PRO A 145 -0.29 -0.20 26.89
C PRO A 145 -0.43 -0.10 25.36
N GLU A 146 -0.85 1.04 24.79
CA GLU A 146 -0.90 1.25 23.33
C GLU A 146 0.43 1.75 22.75
N ARG A 147 1.29 2.38 23.58
CA ARG A 147 2.63 2.81 23.15
C ARG A 147 3.56 1.64 22.84
N ASP A 148 3.43 0.56 23.60
CA ASP A 148 4.22 -0.66 23.42
C ASP A 148 3.86 -1.37 22.10
N LEU A 149 2.65 -1.18 21.59
CA LEU A 149 2.17 -1.79 20.35
C LEU A 149 2.45 -0.93 19.11
N ALA A 150 2.81 0.34 19.28
CA ALA A 150 3.04 1.29 18.20
C ALA A 150 4.37 1.10 17.48
N ILE A 151 5.28 0.29 18.03
CA ILE A 151 6.59 0.03 17.47
C ILE A 151 6.72 -1.48 17.23
N SER A 152 6.76 -1.85 15.97
CA SER A 152 6.83 -3.24 15.54
C SER A 152 8.16 -3.47 14.83
N THR A 153 8.82 -4.55 15.22
CA THR A 153 10.05 -5.02 14.59
C THR A 153 9.72 -6.18 13.69
N PHE A 154 10.01 -6.06 12.40
CA PHE A 154 9.73 -7.11 11.42
C PHE A 154 11.02 -7.54 10.74
N PRO A 155 11.22 -8.86 10.49
CA PRO A 155 12.22 -9.31 9.54
C PRO A 155 11.83 -8.85 8.12
N CYS A 156 12.78 -8.42 7.31
CA CYS A 156 12.56 -7.91 5.95
C CYS A 156 12.14 -8.97 4.89
N VAL A 157 11.59 -10.11 5.31
CA VAL A 157 11.22 -11.21 4.41
C VAL A 157 9.85 -10.93 3.76
N TRP A 158 9.86 -10.47 2.51
CA TRP A 158 8.65 -10.18 1.72
C TRP A 158 8.70 -10.93 0.38
N GLU A 159 8.50 -12.25 0.39
CA GLU A 159 8.32 -13.02 -0.84
C GLU A 159 6.82 -13.16 -1.12
N TRP A 160 6.34 -12.56 -2.21
CA TRP A 160 4.92 -12.50 -2.52
C TRP A 160 4.63 -12.72 -4.00
N ASP A 161 3.67 -13.61 -4.26
CA ASP A 161 2.93 -13.70 -5.51
C ASP A 161 1.52 -13.15 -5.27
N TYR A 162 1.13 -12.11 -6.03
CA TYR A 162 -0.24 -11.60 -5.98
C TYR A 162 -0.86 -11.55 -7.38
N VAL A 163 -2.14 -11.92 -7.45
CA VAL A 163 -2.92 -11.92 -8.69
C VAL A 163 -4.08 -10.92 -8.57
N HIS A 164 -4.16 -9.95 -9.50
CA HIS A 164 -5.23 -8.96 -9.56
C HIS A 164 -6.00 -9.08 -10.88
N CYS A 165 -7.34 -9.14 -10.82
CA CYS A 165 -8.19 -9.10 -12.02
C CYS A 165 -8.23 -7.69 -12.63
N ALA A 166 -8.07 -7.58 -13.95
CA ALA A 166 -8.15 -6.32 -14.68
C ALA A 166 -8.89 -6.47 -16.02
N ARG A 167 -9.64 -5.44 -16.43
CA ARG A 167 -10.33 -5.38 -17.73
C ARG A 167 -9.89 -4.13 -18.48
N GLU A 168 -9.54 -4.26 -19.76
CA GLU A 168 -9.02 -3.17 -20.60
C GLU A 168 -9.81 -3.09 -21.91
N SER A 169 -10.33 -1.90 -22.23
CA SER A 169 -11.04 -1.63 -23.48
C SER A 169 -10.08 -1.14 -24.56
N ARG A 170 -10.33 -1.49 -25.82
CA ARG A 170 -9.62 -0.87 -26.95
C ARG A 170 -9.87 0.64 -26.91
N SER A 171 -8.80 1.44 -26.96
CA SER A 171 -8.91 2.88 -27.18
C SER A 171 -9.76 3.12 -28.44
N PRO A 172 -10.81 3.96 -28.40
CA PRO A 172 -11.56 4.27 -29.59
C PRO A 172 -10.59 4.87 -30.61
N THR A 173 -10.52 4.28 -31.80
CA THR A 173 -9.82 4.90 -32.93
C THR A 173 -10.29 6.34 -33.06
N PRO A 174 -9.41 7.34 -33.24
CA PRO A 174 -9.85 8.69 -33.54
C PRO A 174 -10.75 8.61 -34.78
N ARG A 175 -12.02 9.04 -34.65
CA ARG A 175 -12.89 9.21 -35.82
C ARG A 175 -12.08 9.97 -36.86
N ALA A 176 -11.98 9.40 -38.07
CA ALA A 176 -11.43 10.11 -39.20
C ALA A 176 -12.19 11.44 -39.32
N TYR A 177 -11.47 12.54 -39.09
CA TYR A 177 -11.99 13.87 -39.39
C TYR A 177 -12.10 13.93 -40.92
N GLU A 178 -13.32 13.77 -41.43
CA GLU A 178 -13.65 14.05 -42.82
C GLU A 178 -13.30 15.51 -43.09
N ARG A 179 -12.20 15.72 -43.81
CA ARG A 179 -11.86 17.00 -44.42
C ARG A 179 -12.97 17.35 -45.40
N ARG A 180 -13.86 18.25 -44.99
CA ARG A 180 -14.61 19.07 -45.95
C ARG A 180 -13.58 19.87 -46.72
N HIS A 181 -13.33 19.45 -47.96
CA HIS A 181 -12.62 20.25 -48.95
C HIS A 181 -13.45 21.50 -49.30
N PRO A 182 -12.79 22.62 -49.64
CA PRO A 182 -13.40 23.94 -49.76
C PRO A 182 -14.46 24.05 -50.86
#